data_AF-A0AAD8APM3-F1
#
_entry.id   AF-A0AAD8APM3-F1
#
_cell.length_a   1.000
_cell.length_b   1.000
_cell.length_c   1.000
_cell.angle_alpha   90.00
_cell.angle_beta   90.00
_cell.angle_gamma   90.00
#
_symmetry.space_group_name_H-M   'P 1'
#
loop_
_entity.id
_entity.type
_entity.pdbx_description
1 polymer ?
#
loop_
_entity_poly.entity_id
_entity_poly.type
_entity_poly.pdbx_seq_one_letter_code
_entity_poly.pdbx_strand_id
1 'polypeptide(L)'
;MAQRERTSGLFLPITAGQYVCTTWFERDRANIRLETPNGREVFDLWDDDVAQAVEDGYLTRPRVPRPTDADWQPHAVRYAIDMGLIPAA
;
A
#
# COMPACT_ATOMS: atom_id res chain seq x y z
N MET A 1 16.03 32.39 -26.83
CA MET A 1 15.82 30.97 -26.47
C MET A 1 15.66 30.91 -24.95
N ALA A 2 14.42 30.96 -24.45
CA ALA A 2 14.16 30.96 -23.02
C ALA A 2 14.16 29.52 -22.51
N GLN A 3 15.20 29.17 -21.75
CA GLN A 3 15.31 27.89 -21.07
C GLN A 3 14.24 27.87 -19.98
N ARG A 4 13.15 27.13 -20.21
CA ARG A 4 12.11 26.92 -19.20
C ARG A 4 12.72 26.08 -18.10
N GLU A 5 13.09 26.74 -17.00
CA GLU A 5 13.43 26.09 -15.74
C GLU A 5 12.26 25.20 -15.35
N ARG A 6 12.49 23.89 -15.35
CA ARG A 6 11.51 22.93 -14.83
C ARG A 6 11.44 23.19 -13.33
N THR A 7 10.33 23.77 -12.89
CA THR A 7 9.97 23.89 -11.48
C THR A 7 10.06 22.49 -10.90
N SER A 8 11.16 22.21 -10.20
CA SER A 8 11.30 21.01 -9.39
C SER A 8 10.40 21.27 -8.20
N GLY A 9 9.11 20.94 -8.36
CA GLY A 9 8.21 20.83 -7.24
C GLY A 9 8.87 19.88 -6.25
N LEU A 10 9.13 20.36 -5.04
CA LEU A 10 9.71 19.57 -3.97
C LEU A 10 8.73 18.41 -3.69
N PHE A 11 8.91 17.28 -4.37
CA PHE A 11 8.29 16.03 -4.01
C PHE A 11 8.96 15.60 -2.71
N LEU A 12 8.38 16.00 -1.58
CA LEU A 12 8.75 15.39 -0.31
C LEU A 12 8.44 13.89 -0.46
N PRO A 13 9.44 13.01 -0.25
CA PRO A 13 9.18 11.57 -0.31
C PRO A 13 8.13 11.21 0.74
N ILE A 14 7.10 10.49 0.32
CA ILE A 14 6.08 9.97 1.22
C ILE A 14 6.76 8.92 2.10
N THR A 15 6.73 9.12 3.41
CA THR A 15 7.28 8.14 4.35
C THR A 15 6.32 6.97 4.51
N ALA A 16 6.84 5.78 4.79
CA ALA A 16 6.07 4.53 4.91
C ALA A 16 4.81 4.66 5.79
N GLY A 17 4.90 5.38 6.91
CA GLY A 17 3.78 5.56 7.83
C GLY A 17 2.67 6.51 7.35
N GLN A 18 2.88 7.23 6.24
CA GLN A 18 1.89 8.16 5.70
C GLN A 18 0.91 7.48 4.73
N TYR A 19 1.26 6.31 4.19
CA TYR A 19 0.33 5.56 3.35
C TYR A 19 -0.89 5.12 4.15
N VAL A 20 -2.04 5.25 3.52
CA VAL A 20 -3.34 4.89 4.10
C VAL A 20 -3.70 3.50 3.58
N CYS A 21 -3.84 2.55 4.49
CA CYS A 21 -4.35 1.23 4.18
C CYS A 21 -5.83 1.18 4.54
N THR A 22 -6.64 0.59 3.67
CA THR A 22 -8.04 0.27 3.95
C THR A 22 -8.24 -1.22 3.73
N THR A 23 -8.89 -1.89 4.66
CA THR A 23 -9.19 -3.32 4.55
C THR A 23 -10.66 -3.60 4.72
N TRP A 24 -11.15 -4.55 3.94
CA TRP A 24 -12.53 -5.03 4.03
C TRP A 24 -12.54 -6.55 3.92
N PHE A 25 -13.02 -7.21 4.97
CA PHE A 25 -13.09 -8.66 5.03
C PHE A 25 -14.52 -9.09 5.35
N GLU A 26 -15.05 -9.96 4.51
CA GLU A 26 -16.27 -10.72 4.78
C GLU A 26 -15.93 -12.21 4.82
N ARG A 27 -16.96 -13.06 4.95
CA ARG A 27 -16.78 -14.50 5.14
C ARG A 27 -15.94 -15.16 4.03
N ASP A 28 -16.14 -14.72 2.80
CA ASP A 28 -15.57 -15.26 1.57
C ASP A 28 -14.96 -14.17 0.68
N ARG A 29 -14.83 -12.94 1.22
CA ARG A 29 -14.33 -11.78 0.48
C ARG A 29 -13.20 -11.13 1.25
N ALA A 30 -12.21 -10.68 0.51
CA ALA A 30 -11.10 -9.95 1.08
C ALA A 30 -10.74 -8.80 0.16
N ASN A 31 -10.52 -7.63 0.73
CA ASN A 31 -9.99 -6.48 0.03
C ASN A 31 -8.94 -5.80 0.89
N ILE A 32 -7.83 -5.45 0.25
CA ILE A 32 -6.76 -4.67 0.85
C ILE A 32 -6.33 -3.64 -0.17
N ARG A 33 -6.49 -2.39 0.21
CA ARG A 33 -6.18 -1.24 -0.62
C ARG A 33 -5.11 -0.39 0.06
N LEU A 34 -4.18 0.10 -0.74
CA LEU A 34 -3.16 1.04 -0.29
C LEU A 34 -3.23 2.32 -1.12
N GLU A 35 -3.30 3.45 -0.43
CA GLU A 35 -3.36 4.77 -1.04
C GLU A 35 -2.28 5.68 -0.44
N THR A 36 -1.85 6.63 -1.24
CA THR A 36 -1.06 7.77 -0.76
C THR A 36 -1.94 8.72 0.09
N PRO A 37 -1.35 9.60 0.91
CA PRO A 37 -2.10 10.55 1.74
C PRO A 37 -3.06 11.47 0.97
N ASN A 38 -2.82 11.68 -0.32
CA ASN A 38 -3.64 12.54 -1.17
C ASN A 38 -4.75 11.77 -1.91
N GLY A 39 -4.95 10.48 -1.59
CA GLY A 39 -5.99 9.65 -2.19
C GLY A 39 -5.61 9.03 -3.54
N ARG A 40 -4.35 9.13 -3.99
CA ARG A 40 -3.90 8.35 -5.14
C ARG A 40 -3.69 6.89 -4.73
N GLU A 41 -4.36 5.99 -5.43
CA GLU A 41 -4.20 4.54 -5.29
C GLU A 41 -2.80 4.08 -5.68
N VAL A 42 -2.24 3.21 -4.83
CA VAL A 42 -0.99 2.46 -5.08
C VAL A 42 -1.34 1.08 -5.60
N PHE A 43 -2.26 0.38 -4.94
CA PHE A 43 -2.84 -0.88 -5.38
C PHE A 43 -4.20 -1.12 -4.72
N ASP A 44 -4.97 -2.03 -5.30
CA ASP A 44 -6.24 -2.52 -4.77
C ASP A 44 -6.36 -4.04 -5.05
N LEU A 45 -6.18 -4.87 -4.02
CA LEU A 45 -6.24 -6.34 -4.14
C LEU A 45 -7.59 -6.86 -3.69
N TRP A 46 -8.12 -7.84 -4.40
CA TRP A 46 -9.40 -8.47 -4.11
C TRP A 46 -9.29 -9.99 -4.07
N ASP A 47 -10.03 -10.63 -3.17
CA ASP A 47 -10.30 -12.07 -3.09
C ASP A 47 -9.05 -12.93 -3.34
N ASP A 48 -8.97 -13.57 -4.52
CA ASP A 48 -7.87 -14.45 -4.90
C ASP A 48 -6.51 -13.74 -4.93
N ASP A 49 -6.46 -12.45 -5.29
CA ASP A 49 -5.20 -11.68 -5.29
C ASP A 49 -4.69 -11.46 -3.86
N VAL A 50 -5.59 -11.27 -2.89
CA VAL A 50 -5.23 -11.21 -1.47
C VAL A 50 -4.73 -12.57 -1.00
N ALA A 51 -5.41 -13.64 -1.39
CA ALA A 51 -4.99 -15.01 -1.04
C ALA A 51 -3.60 -15.32 -1.60
N GLN A 52 -3.38 -15.06 -2.88
CA GLN A 52 -2.11 -15.27 -3.57
C GLN A 52 -0.98 -14.44 -2.94
N ALA A 53 -1.21 -13.15 -2.68
CA ALA A 53 -0.20 -12.30 -2.04
C ALA A 53 0.20 -12.79 -0.64
N VAL A 54 -0.74 -13.39 0.11
CA VAL A 54 -0.45 -14.04 1.40
C VAL A 54 0.36 -15.32 1.22
N GLU A 55 -0.04 -16.18 0.29
CA GLU A 55 0.62 -17.46 0.03
C GLU A 55 2.05 -17.30 -0.47
N ASP A 56 2.29 -16.32 -1.34
CA ASP A 56 3.61 -15.95 -1.84
C ASP A 56 4.51 -15.30 -0.77
N GLY A 57 3.93 -14.96 0.39
CA GLY A 57 4.64 -14.39 1.53
C GLY A 57 4.90 -12.89 1.43
N TYR A 58 4.44 -12.22 0.38
CA TYR A 58 4.58 -10.76 0.22
C TYR A 58 3.64 -9.98 1.15
N LEU A 59 2.44 -10.51 1.39
CA LEU A 59 1.47 -9.93 2.31
C LEU A 59 1.36 -10.79 3.57
N THR A 60 2.01 -10.33 4.65
CA THR A 60 1.96 -11.05 5.93
C THR A 60 0.70 -10.68 6.71
N ARG A 61 0.01 -11.68 7.27
CA ARG A 61 -1.19 -11.45 8.07
C ARG A 61 -0.82 -10.92 9.47
N PRO A 62 -1.45 -9.86 9.98
CA PRO A 62 -1.21 -9.41 11.34
C PRO A 62 -1.59 -10.49 12.35
N ARG A 63 -0.77 -10.68 13.39
CA ARG A 63 -0.95 -11.73 14.40
C ARG A 63 -1.83 -11.27 15.57
N VAL A 64 -3.01 -10.76 15.26
CA VAL A 64 -3.99 -10.27 16.25
C VAL A 64 -5.39 -10.83 15.97
N PRO A 65 -6.26 -11.03 16.98
CA PRO A 65 -7.56 -11.69 16.80
C PRO A 65 -8.55 -11.00 15.87
N ARG A 66 -8.43 -9.68 15.70
CA ARG A 66 -9.26 -8.84 14.82
C ARG A 66 -8.40 -7.70 14.28
N PRO A 67 -7.63 -7.95 13.21
CA PRO A 67 -6.76 -6.93 12.65
C PRO A 67 -7.57 -5.76 12.12
N THR A 68 -7.04 -4.57 12.35
CA THR A 68 -7.54 -3.30 11.82
C THR A 68 -6.69 -2.87 10.63
N ASP A 69 -7.14 -1.84 9.92
CA ASP A 69 -6.38 -1.21 8.84
C ASP A 69 -4.96 -0.82 9.26
N ALA A 70 -4.81 -0.33 10.49
CA ALA A 70 -3.51 0.05 11.05
C ALA A 70 -2.58 -1.15 11.26
N ASP A 71 -3.12 -2.33 11.57
CA ASP A 71 -2.34 -3.56 11.68
C ASP A 71 -1.87 -4.04 10.31
N TRP A 72 -2.69 -3.85 9.26
CA TRP A 72 -2.36 -4.25 7.88
C TRP A 72 -1.42 -3.27 7.17
N GLN A 73 -1.44 -1.99 7.55
CA GLN A 73 -0.69 -0.93 6.87
C GLN A 73 0.80 -1.25 6.67
N PRO A 74 1.56 -1.73 7.69
CA PRO A 74 2.97 -2.02 7.50
C PRO A 74 3.22 -3.17 6.50
N HIS A 75 2.31 -4.15 6.46
CA HIS A 75 2.38 -5.28 5.56
C HIS A 75 2.02 -4.89 4.12
N ALA A 76 1.00 -4.04 3.94
CA ALA A 76 0.61 -3.50 2.66
C ALA A 76 1.70 -2.59 2.06
N VAL A 77 2.33 -1.74 2.89
CA VAL A 77 3.47 -0.91 2.46
C VAL A 77 4.65 -1.80 2.06
N ARG A 78 4.97 -2.83 2.84
CA ARG A 78 6.04 -3.78 2.50
C ARG A 78 5.78 -4.46 1.16
N TYR A 79 4.56 -4.96 0.95
CA TYR A 79 4.12 -5.53 -0.32
C TYR A 79 4.36 -4.55 -1.49
N ALA A 80 3.93 -3.28 -1.34
CA ALA A 80 4.10 -2.28 -2.39
C ALA A 80 5.58 -1.97 -2.70
N ILE A 81 6.46 -2.05 -1.70
CA ILE A 81 7.91 -1.90 -1.89
C ILE A 81 8.48 -3.12 -2.64
N ASP A 82 8.16 -4.34 -2.18
CA ASP A 82 8.67 -5.57 -2.78
C ASP A 82 8.20 -5.75 -4.24
N MET A 83 7.00 -5.24 -4.55
CA MET A 83 6.43 -5.19 -5.91
C MET A 83 6.93 -3.99 -6.75
N GLY A 84 7.74 -3.09 -6.17
CA GLY A 84 8.27 -1.92 -6.87
C GLY A 84 7.24 -0.84 -7.22
N LEU A 85 6.07 -0.85 -6.56
CA LEU A 85 5.00 0.14 -6.76
C LEU A 85 5.31 1.49 -6.10
N ILE A 86 6.09 1.45 -5.02
CA ILE A 86 6.57 2.63 -4.29
C ILE A 86 8.06 2.46 -3.96
N PRO A 87 8.82 3.55 -3.79
CA PRO A 87 10.22 3.46 -3.40
C PRO A 87 10.37 2.86 -1.99
N ALA A 88 11.42 2.06 -1.78
CA ALA A 88 11.90 1.73 -0.45
C ALA A 88 12.43 3.01 0.20
N ALA A 89 11.63 3.61 1.09
CA ALA A 89 12.02 4.78 1.86
C ALA A 89 13.02 4.45 2.97
#